data_AF-A0A1Y1UUS5-F1
#
_entry.id   AF-A0A1Y1UUS5-F1
#
_cell.length_a   1.000
_cell.length_b   1.000
_cell.length_c   1.000
_cell.angle_alpha   90.00
_cell.angle_beta   90.00
_cell.angle_gamma   90.00
#
_symmetry.space_group_name_H-M   'P 1'
#
loop_
_entity.id
_entity.type
_entity.pdbx_description
1 polymer ?
#
loop_
_entity_poly.entity_id
_entity_poly.type
_entity_poly.pdbx_seq_one_letter_code
_entity_poly.pdbx_strand_id
1 'polypeptide(L)'
;MIYLSIKNILIYISIFQIIQVAHAKNSYRVDHHLNVLNDAQWESVPITLNNKSKINSFYTNVKSFYNKSIVNPFNKYISTSHHEYETINKNEENTIDNIEFPRLTGENAFFIDFNCNVQNNVKFCKNAEKAFKKAADTISNILYIYSGPILINATLTSFCELAHPDGSACNADDPTRRKLGQAYPYSSFPVKAVDPIDGDTDVYLYPQALLRQLDIQSDYPDFNQYDITAEFNSDVNWYFEEDEDDSIDDDQHDFLYVAIHELIHGLGFISSWRTLLDMDFHYLTPRAKQGIAKNEDIVLGWYQMQILDKYISLNKTGMYLREMGKKIMSYGNSGDMVKQNVWLEGFHKSESGQAAQEVYDIATSGKNVFSIMSIDNELITYLQTIKNTFIAGICMGHLDNDEYTNKPDFLLRPYVPKGEDVNDLIEKGSFSYLNEEEKSRKELWYKTAFGPHLISIMETIGWPTKYHPERRKVEVISGSPLQYAKSSWNIFIIFATLIIILF
;
A
#
# COMPACT_ATOMS: atom_id res chain seq x y z
N MET A 1 25.11 -12.85 -45.56
CA MET A 1 24.49 -13.82 -44.63
C MET A 1 24.85 -13.52 -43.18
N ILE A 2 26.14 -13.39 -42.84
CA ILE A 2 26.61 -13.04 -41.48
C ILE A 2 26.06 -11.69 -40.96
N TYR A 3 25.98 -10.67 -41.82
CA TYR A 3 25.42 -9.35 -41.46
C TYR A 3 23.94 -9.39 -41.04
N LEU A 4 23.11 -10.24 -41.68
CA LEU A 4 21.70 -10.40 -41.33
C LEU A 4 21.52 -11.14 -39.99
N SER A 5 22.37 -12.13 -39.71
CA SER A 5 22.34 -12.83 -38.41
C SER A 5 22.73 -11.92 -37.25
N ILE A 6 23.72 -11.05 -37.43
CA ILE A 6 24.14 -10.09 -36.40
C ILE A 6 23.03 -9.06 -36.14
N LYS A 7 22.40 -8.52 -37.19
CA LYS A 7 21.28 -7.58 -37.05
C LYS A 7 20.09 -8.19 -36.29
N ASN A 8 19.76 -9.45 -36.56
CA ASN A 8 18.66 -10.13 -35.87
C ASN A 8 18.96 -10.45 -34.40
N ILE A 9 20.21 -10.80 -34.07
CA ILE A 9 20.65 -11.00 -32.68
C ILE A 9 20.59 -9.68 -31.90
N LEU A 10 21.00 -8.57 -32.51
CA LEU A 10 20.96 -7.25 -31.88
C LEU A 10 19.52 -6.76 -31.64
N ILE A 11 18.61 -6.97 -32.59
CA ILE A 11 17.18 -6.68 -32.40
C ILE A 11 16.62 -7.51 -31.25
N TYR A 12 17.00 -8.78 -31.14
CA TYR A 12 16.55 -9.65 -30.07
C TYR A 12 17.05 -9.19 -28.69
N ILE A 13 18.32 -8.77 -28.59
CA ILE A 13 18.90 -8.23 -27.35
C ILE A 13 18.22 -6.92 -26.95
N SER A 14 18.00 -6.01 -27.90
CA SER A 14 17.32 -4.74 -27.62
C SER A 14 15.87 -4.93 -27.20
N ILE A 15 15.13 -5.84 -27.85
CA ILE A 15 13.75 -6.18 -27.45
C ILE A 15 13.75 -6.82 -26.06
N PHE A 16 14.69 -7.73 -25.76
CA PHE A 16 14.78 -8.37 -24.45
C PHE A 16 15.12 -7.37 -23.34
N GLN A 17 15.98 -6.37 -23.62
CA GLN A 17 16.28 -5.28 -22.69
C GLN A 17 15.08 -4.35 -22.47
N ILE A 18 14.31 -4.03 -23.52
CA ILE A 18 13.07 -3.25 -23.40
C ILE A 18 12.04 -4.01 -22.55
N ILE A 19 11.92 -5.34 -22.73
CA ILE A 19 11.02 -6.19 -21.94
C ILE A 19 11.48 -6.26 -20.47
N GLN A 20 12.78 -6.33 -20.20
CA GLN A 20 13.34 -6.32 -18.84
C GLN A 20 13.09 -4.97 -18.13
N VAL A 21 13.26 -3.84 -18.85
CA VAL A 21 12.95 -2.50 -18.34
C VAL A 21 11.44 -2.31 -18.14
N ALA A 22 10.60 -2.88 -19.01
CA ALA A 22 9.15 -2.87 -18.85
C ALA A 22 8.69 -3.77 -17.68
N HIS A 23 9.35 -4.92 -17.44
CA HIS A 23 9.07 -5.77 -16.28
C HIS A 23 9.52 -5.15 -14.96
N ALA A 24 10.62 -4.39 -14.95
CA ALA A 24 11.05 -3.63 -13.78
C ALA A 24 10.12 -2.43 -13.47
N LYS A 25 9.32 -1.97 -14.44
CA LYS A 25 8.28 -0.94 -14.27
C LYS A 25 6.96 -1.48 -13.70
N ASN A 26 6.77 -2.80 -13.60
CA ASN A 26 5.51 -3.38 -13.16
C ASN A 26 5.44 -3.53 -11.63
N SER A 27 4.62 -2.65 -11.03
CA SER A 27 3.79 -2.84 -9.82
C SER A 27 4.43 -3.50 -8.59
N TYR A 28 4.58 -2.69 -7.54
CA TYR A 28 5.03 -3.11 -6.21
C TYR A 28 3.84 -3.67 -5.41
N ARG A 29 3.59 -4.98 -5.51
CA ARG A 29 2.55 -5.65 -4.71
C ARG A 29 3.06 -5.95 -3.30
N VAL A 30 2.47 -5.32 -2.29
CA VAL A 30 2.63 -5.69 -0.87
C VAL A 30 1.34 -6.40 -0.46
N ASP A 31 1.48 -7.63 0.06
CA ASP A 31 0.32 -8.40 0.50
C ASP A 31 -0.08 -7.97 1.92
N HIS A 32 -1.27 -7.37 2.05
CA HIS A 32 -1.97 -7.13 3.31
C HIS A 32 -3.16 -8.07 3.45
N HIS A 33 -3.45 -8.52 4.67
CA HIS A 33 -4.50 -9.52 4.93
C HIS A 33 -5.32 -9.14 6.17
N LEU A 34 -6.62 -8.91 6.00
CA LEU A 34 -7.61 -9.02 7.07
C LEU A 34 -8.04 -10.47 7.24
N ASN A 35 -7.90 -11.02 8.44
CA ASN A 35 -8.35 -12.38 8.79
C ASN A 35 -9.51 -12.32 9.80
N VAL A 36 -10.57 -13.10 9.55
CA VAL A 36 -11.60 -13.45 10.54
C VAL A 36 -10.99 -14.42 11.55
N LEU A 37 -11.12 -14.15 12.85
CA LEU A 37 -10.91 -15.16 13.89
C LEU A 37 -12.24 -15.43 14.61
N ASN A 38 -12.55 -16.72 14.73
CA ASN A 38 -13.43 -17.22 15.80
C ASN A 38 -12.61 -17.31 17.09
N ASP A 39 -13.26 -17.11 18.24
CA ASP A 39 -12.72 -17.29 19.58
C ASP A 39 -12.22 -18.74 19.81
N ALA A 40 -11.00 -19.08 19.37
CA ALA A 40 -10.21 -20.19 19.92
C ALA A 40 -8.80 -20.23 19.31
N GLN A 41 -7.81 -20.14 20.20
CA GLN A 41 -6.48 -20.77 20.17
C GLN A 41 -5.77 -20.94 18.81
N TRP A 42 -4.64 -20.23 18.69
CA TRP A 42 -3.63 -20.37 17.66
C TRP A 42 -3.10 -21.81 17.56
N GLU A 43 -3.35 -22.48 16.44
CA GLU A 43 -2.52 -23.59 15.97
C GLU A 43 -1.90 -23.20 14.61
N SER A 44 -0.57 -23.23 14.55
CA SER A 44 0.18 -23.10 13.31
C SER A 44 0.03 -24.40 12.50
N VAL A 45 -0.64 -24.32 11.35
CA VAL A 45 -0.65 -25.42 10.39
C VAL A 45 0.54 -25.22 9.45
N PRO A 46 1.56 -26.10 9.46
CA PRO A 46 2.69 -25.99 8.55
C PRO A 46 2.23 -26.26 7.12
N ILE A 47 2.43 -25.29 6.22
CA ILE A 47 2.16 -25.46 4.79
C ILE A 47 3.38 -26.16 4.17
N THR A 48 3.28 -27.46 3.98
CA THR A 48 4.20 -28.20 3.09
C THR A 48 3.87 -27.88 1.64
N LEU A 49 4.67 -27.00 1.00
CA LEU A 49 4.60 -26.76 -0.44
C LEU A 49 5.19 -27.96 -1.20
N ASN A 50 4.31 -28.78 -1.79
CA ASN A 50 4.72 -29.88 -2.65
C ASN A 50 4.89 -29.39 -4.10
N ASN A 51 6.15 -29.26 -4.52
CA ASN A 51 6.57 -28.80 -5.84
C ASN A 51 6.19 -29.79 -6.96
N LYS A 52 5.19 -29.50 -7.80
CA LYS A 52 5.06 -30.08 -9.16
C LYS A 52 4.47 -29.11 -10.20
N SER A 53 5.37 -28.48 -10.96
CA SER A 53 5.33 -28.13 -12.39
C SER A 53 4.00 -28.23 -13.16
N LYS A 54 3.50 -27.08 -13.66
CA LYS A 54 2.60 -26.99 -14.83
C LYS A 54 2.88 -25.71 -15.65
N ILE A 55 3.78 -25.80 -16.64
CA ILE A 55 4.19 -24.72 -17.55
C ILE A 55 3.35 -24.63 -18.85
N ASN A 56 2.35 -25.49 -19.06
CA ASN A 56 1.70 -25.59 -20.38
C ASN A 56 0.37 -24.85 -20.57
N SER A 57 -0.22 -24.16 -19.58
CA SER A 57 -1.48 -23.40 -19.80
C SER A 57 -1.30 -21.91 -20.12
N PHE A 58 -0.07 -21.37 -19.99
CA PHE A 58 0.19 -19.94 -20.11
C PHE A 58 0.20 -19.43 -21.57
N TYR A 59 0.51 -20.29 -22.54
CA TYR A 59 0.74 -19.86 -23.92
C TYR A 59 -0.53 -19.53 -24.73
N THR A 60 -1.70 -19.97 -24.27
CA THR A 60 -2.97 -19.80 -25.02
C THR A 60 -3.70 -18.50 -24.66
N ASN A 61 -3.51 -17.95 -23.46
CA ASN A 61 -4.25 -16.76 -23.01
C ASN A 61 -3.65 -15.42 -23.49
N VAL A 62 -2.35 -15.39 -23.81
CA VAL A 62 -1.67 -14.15 -24.24
C VAL A 62 -2.12 -13.69 -25.64
N LYS A 63 -2.59 -14.61 -26.50
CA LYS A 63 -2.99 -14.28 -27.87
C LYS A 63 -4.37 -13.61 -27.96
N SER A 64 -5.20 -13.72 -26.92
CA SER A 64 -6.55 -13.11 -26.87
C SER A 64 -6.53 -11.63 -26.47
N PHE A 65 -5.47 -11.16 -25.81
CA PHE A 65 -5.40 -9.78 -25.29
C PHE A 65 -4.95 -8.76 -26.34
N TYR A 66 -4.29 -9.20 -27.42
CA TYR A 66 -3.61 -8.30 -28.35
C TYR A 66 -4.53 -7.60 -29.39
N ASN A 67 -5.83 -7.93 -29.44
CA ASN A 67 -6.75 -7.41 -30.47
C ASN A 67 -7.85 -6.47 -29.97
N LYS A 68 -7.80 -5.99 -28.73
CA LYS A 68 -8.73 -4.95 -28.22
C LYS A 68 -7.96 -3.86 -27.46
N SER A 69 -7.23 -3.01 -28.16
CA SER A 69 -6.66 -1.79 -27.59
C SER A 69 -6.31 -0.79 -28.68
N ILE A 70 -7.30 -0.10 -29.27
CA ILE A 70 -7.11 1.24 -29.85
C ILE A 70 -8.46 2.00 -29.77
N VAL A 71 -8.74 2.64 -28.63
CA VAL A 71 -9.15 4.06 -28.52
C VAL A 71 -8.82 4.49 -27.09
N ASN A 72 -7.88 5.43 -26.96
CA ASN A 72 -7.44 6.02 -25.70
C ASN A 72 -8.34 7.26 -25.41
N PRO A 73 -9.19 7.27 -24.38
CA PRO A 73 -10.06 8.40 -24.06
C PRO A 73 -9.36 9.55 -23.28
N PHE A 74 -8.04 9.47 -23.03
CA PHE A 74 -7.35 10.32 -22.04
C PHE A 74 -6.94 11.73 -22.48
N ASN A 75 -7.27 12.20 -23.69
CA ASN A 75 -6.93 13.58 -24.10
C ASN A 75 -7.85 14.68 -23.53
N LYS A 76 -8.87 14.34 -22.72
CA LYS A 76 -9.86 15.33 -22.27
C LYS A 76 -9.55 16.01 -20.93
N TYR A 77 -8.69 15.44 -20.09
CA TYR A 77 -8.55 15.90 -18.69
C TYR A 77 -7.17 16.44 -18.30
N ILE A 78 -6.21 16.48 -19.22
CA ILE A 78 -4.93 17.16 -19.00
C ILE A 78 -5.06 18.58 -19.55
N SER A 79 -5.70 19.47 -18.78
CA SER A 79 -5.61 20.92 -18.97
C SER A 79 -4.37 21.42 -18.24
N THR A 80 -3.36 21.84 -18.99
CA THR A 80 -2.22 22.60 -18.50
C THR A 80 -2.68 23.99 -18.05
N SER A 81 -3.08 24.14 -16.78
CA SER A 81 -3.17 25.45 -16.13
C SER A 81 -2.15 25.50 -15.00
N HIS A 82 -0.96 26.03 -15.29
CA HIS A 82 -0.08 26.57 -14.26
C HIS A 82 -0.78 27.77 -13.64
N HIS A 83 -1.37 27.60 -12.46
CA HIS A 83 -1.79 28.72 -11.63
C HIS A 83 -0.63 29.10 -10.71
N GLU A 84 0.02 30.20 -11.07
CA GLU A 84 0.97 30.92 -10.24
C GLU A 84 0.18 31.56 -9.09
N TYR A 85 0.53 31.27 -7.83
CA TYR A 85 -0.08 31.90 -6.66
C TYR A 85 0.89 32.94 -6.08
N GLU A 86 0.44 34.20 -6.07
CA GLU A 86 1.09 35.30 -5.37
C GLU A 86 1.08 35.08 -3.85
N THR A 87 2.23 35.26 -3.22
CA THR A 87 2.39 35.28 -1.76
C THR A 87 1.68 36.49 -1.15
N ILE A 88 0.67 36.25 -0.31
CA ILE A 88 0.00 37.31 0.48
C ILE A 88 0.72 37.48 1.82
N ASN A 89 1.10 38.73 2.11
CA ASN A 89 1.72 39.16 3.36
C ASN A 89 0.79 38.91 4.55
N LYS A 90 1.32 38.25 5.59
CA LYS A 90 0.72 38.18 6.92
C LYS A 90 0.70 39.58 7.53
N ASN A 91 -0.49 40.17 7.64
CA ASN A 91 -0.91 41.07 8.73
C ASN A 91 -2.36 41.48 8.47
N GLU A 92 -3.32 40.80 9.10
CA GLU A 92 -4.53 41.36 9.72
C GLU A 92 -5.39 40.21 10.27
N GLU A 93 -5.57 40.20 11.59
CA GLU A 93 -6.60 39.41 12.27
C GLU A 93 -7.97 39.93 11.84
N ASN A 94 -8.72 39.14 11.06
CA ASN A 94 -10.20 39.13 11.05
C ASN A 94 -10.72 37.90 10.31
N THR A 95 -11.62 37.17 10.99
CA THR A 95 -12.58 36.18 10.47
C THR A 95 -12.05 35.19 9.44
N ILE A 96 -11.73 33.97 9.88
CA ILE A 96 -11.58 32.78 9.03
C ILE A 96 -12.96 32.43 8.46
N ASP A 97 -13.39 33.16 7.43
CA ASP A 97 -14.39 32.66 6.51
C ASP A 97 -13.80 31.43 5.81
N ASN A 98 -14.62 30.38 5.69
CA ASN A 98 -14.29 29.10 5.07
C ASN A 98 -13.74 29.29 3.65
N ILE A 99 -12.41 29.36 3.51
CA ILE A 99 -11.76 29.25 2.20
C ILE A 99 -11.88 27.79 1.78
N GLU A 100 -12.90 27.48 0.98
CA GLU A 100 -13.09 26.16 0.41
C GLU A 100 -12.09 25.98 -0.74
N PHE A 101 -11.02 25.22 -0.50
CA PHE A 101 -10.07 24.86 -1.54
C PHE A 101 -10.78 24.00 -2.59
N PRO A 102 -10.63 24.27 -3.90
CA PRO A 102 -11.26 23.48 -4.94
C PRO A 102 -10.75 22.04 -4.88
N ARG A 103 -11.62 21.13 -4.45
CA ARG A 103 -11.35 19.69 -4.31
C ARG A 103 -12.43 18.88 -5.03
N LEU A 104 -12.06 17.69 -5.45
CA LEU A 104 -12.99 16.71 -5.99
C LEU A 104 -13.70 15.99 -4.85
N THR A 105 -14.98 15.69 -5.04
CA THR A 105 -15.81 14.91 -4.10
C THR A 105 -16.64 13.87 -4.85
N GLY A 106 -17.06 12.83 -4.13
CA GLY A 106 -17.92 11.77 -4.65
C GLY A 106 -17.36 11.08 -5.90
N GLU A 107 -18.22 10.86 -6.89
CA GLU A 107 -17.88 10.24 -8.18
C GLU A 107 -16.81 10.99 -9.00
N ASN A 108 -16.55 12.28 -8.69
CA ASN A 108 -15.47 13.03 -9.33
C ASN A 108 -14.12 12.81 -8.64
N ALA A 109 -14.12 12.40 -7.36
CA ALA A 109 -12.92 12.12 -6.59
C ALA A 109 -12.38 10.71 -6.80
N PHE A 110 -13.26 9.75 -7.10
CA PHE A 110 -12.90 8.35 -7.28
C PHE A 110 -13.53 7.80 -8.55
N PHE A 111 -12.68 7.25 -9.42
CA PHE A 111 -13.13 6.45 -10.57
C PHE A 111 -12.94 4.98 -10.24
N ILE A 112 -14.04 4.24 -10.23
CA ILE A 112 -14.07 2.84 -9.82
C ILE A 112 -14.40 1.97 -11.04
N ASP A 113 -13.48 1.08 -11.39
CA ASP A 113 -13.71 -0.05 -12.28
C ASP A 113 -14.01 -1.28 -11.41
N PHE A 114 -15.30 -1.58 -11.23
CA PHE A 114 -15.77 -2.64 -10.33
C PHE A 114 -16.15 -3.89 -11.13
N ASN A 115 -15.44 -4.99 -10.88
CA ASN A 115 -15.66 -6.28 -11.53
C ASN A 115 -16.23 -7.29 -10.54
N CYS A 116 -17.45 -7.76 -10.77
CA CYS A 116 -18.07 -8.79 -9.94
C CYS A 116 -18.11 -10.13 -10.69
N ASN A 117 -17.41 -11.12 -10.17
CA ASN A 117 -17.29 -12.45 -10.76
C ASN A 117 -18.22 -13.48 -10.10
N VAL A 118 -19.31 -13.04 -9.48
CA VAL A 118 -20.30 -13.93 -8.83
C VAL A 118 -21.38 -14.30 -9.82
N GLN A 119 -21.47 -15.59 -10.15
CA GLN A 119 -22.45 -16.07 -11.13
C GLN A 119 -23.88 -15.98 -10.59
N ASN A 120 -24.81 -15.60 -11.48
CA ASN A 120 -26.26 -15.63 -11.23
C ASN A 120 -26.78 -14.83 -10.02
N ASN A 121 -25.99 -13.93 -9.42
CA ASN A 121 -26.43 -13.07 -8.32
C ASN A 121 -26.20 -11.58 -8.62
N VAL A 122 -26.99 -11.06 -9.56
CA VAL A 122 -26.89 -9.66 -10.02
C VAL A 122 -27.21 -8.66 -8.91
N LYS A 123 -28.16 -8.98 -8.01
CA LYS A 123 -28.52 -8.09 -6.89
C LYS A 123 -27.33 -7.92 -5.93
N PHE A 124 -26.70 -9.02 -5.53
CA PHE A 124 -25.51 -9.00 -4.68
C PHE A 124 -24.37 -8.17 -5.29
N CYS A 125 -24.05 -8.37 -6.56
CA CYS A 125 -23.02 -7.58 -7.24
C CYS A 125 -23.33 -6.08 -7.24
N LYS A 126 -24.59 -5.69 -7.49
CA LYS A 126 -25.01 -4.29 -7.48
C LYS A 126 -24.93 -3.67 -6.09
N ASN A 127 -25.32 -4.43 -5.06
CA ASN A 127 -25.25 -3.97 -3.67
C ASN A 127 -23.78 -3.76 -3.25
N ALA A 128 -22.91 -4.70 -3.60
CA ALA A 128 -21.48 -4.56 -3.34
C ALA A 128 -20.86 -3.37 -4.07
N GLU A 129 -21.18 -3.16 -5.35
CA GLU A 129 -20.73 -1.99 -6.10
C GLU A 129 -21.22 -0.68 -5.48
N LYS A 130 -22.50 -0.62 -5.07
CA LYS A 130 -23.10 0.55 -4.39
C LYS A 130 -22.39 0.82 -3.06
N ALA A 131 -22.17 -0.19 -2.23
CA ALA A 131 -21.48 -0.06 -0.96
C ALA A 131 -20.01 0.36 -1.16
N PHE A 132 -19.33 -0.18 -2.17
CA PHE A 132 -17.96 0.21 -2.52
C PHE A 132 -17.87 1.68 -2.98
N LYS A 133 -18.84 2.15 -3.78
CA LYS A 133 -18.95 3.57 -4.15
C LYS A 133 -19.19 4.45 -2.92
N LYS A 134 -20.09 4.04 -2.01
CA LYS A 134 -20.31 4.73 -0.73
C LYS A 134 -19.03 4.79 0.11
N ALA A 135 -18.19 3.74 0.10
CA ALA A 135 -16.90 3.76 0.78
C ALA A 135 -15.96 4.84 0.21
N ALA A 136 -15.84 4.92 -1.12
CA ALA A 136 -15.04 5.94 -1.80
C ALA A 136 -15.56 7.35 -1.55
N ASP A 137 -16.89 7.55 -1.61
CA ASP A 137 -17.51 8.82 -1.27
C ASP A 137 -17.22 9.25 0.17
N THR A 138 -17.30 8.30 1.12
CA THR A 138 -16.97 8.53 2.53
C THR A 138 -15.53 9.00 2.69
N ILE A 139 -14.57 8.35 2.02
CA ILE A 139 -13.17 8.77 2.03
C ILE A 139 -13.01 10.17 1.42
N SER A 140 -13.68 10.46 0.31
CA SER A 140 -13.61 11.77 -0.36
C SER A 140 -14.12 12.92 0.50
N ASN A 141 -14.94 12.65 1.51
CA ASN A 141 -15.39 13.68 2.46
C ASN A 141 -14.33 14.03 3.50
N ILE A 142 -13.38 13.13 3.75
CA ILE A 142 -12.30 13.29 4.73
C ILE A 142 -11.01 13.79 4.07
N LEU A 143 -10.61 13.16 2.98
CA LEU A 143 -9.37 13.49 2.26
C LEU A 143 -9.65 14.46 1.11
N TYR A 144 -8.79 15.46 0.95
CA TYR A 144 -8.90 16.44 -0.12
C TYR A 144 -8.21 15.90 -1.37
N ILE A 145 -9.00 15.63 -2.40
CA ILE A 145 -8.53 15.13 -3.70
C ILE A 145 -8.39 16.31 -4.66
N TYR A 146 -7.16 16.67 -5.01
CA TYR A 146 -6.88 17.89 -5.78
C TYR A 146 -6.60 17.63 -7.25
N SER A 147 -5.91 16.54 -7.59
CA SER A 147 -5.22 16.38 -8.87
C SER A 147 -5.73 15.15 -9.62
N GLY A 148 -6.99 15.26 -10.06
CA GLY A 148 -7.74 14.23 -10.77
C GLY A 148 -8.24 13.11 -9.84
N PRO A 149 -9.20 12.28 -10.31
CA PRO A 149 -9.78 11.21 -9.51
C PRO A 149 -8.73 10.15 -9.16
N ILE A 150 -8.89 9.50 -8.02
CA ILE A 150 -8.18 8.27 -7.65
C ILE A 150 -8.80 7.12 -8.45
N LEU A 151 -7.96 6.38 -9.17
CA LEU A 151 -8.37 5.32 -10.09
C LEU A 151 -8.27 3.96 -9.38
N ILE A 152 -9.38 3.25 -9.26
CA ILE A 152 -9.44 1.98 -8.53
C ILE A 152 -9.87 0.85 -9.47
N ASN A 153 -9.11 -0.25 -9.46
CA ASN A 153 -9.54 -1.54 -10.00
C ASN A 153 -9.98 -2.46 -8.86
N ALA A 154 -11.29 -2.66 -8.71
CA ALA A 154 -11.87 -3.46 -7.65
C ALA A 154 -12.48 -4.75 -8.22
N THR A 155 -12.24 -5.88 -7.55
CA THR A 155 -12.83 -7.17 -7.92
C THR A 155 -13.51 -7.83 -6.73
N LEU A 156 -14.74 -8.29 -6.92
CA LEU A 156 -15.45 -9.16 -5.97
C LEU A 156 -15.54 -10.57 -6.56
N THR A 157 -14.94 -11.55 -5.89
CA THR A 157 -14.81 -12.91 -6.42
C THR A 157 -14.62 -13.93 -5.30
N SER A 158 -14.87 -15.21 -5.57
CA SER A 158 -14.70 -16.28 -4.59
C SER A 158 -13.21 -16.54 -4.38
N PHE A 159 -12.71 -16.26 -3.17
CA PHE A 159 -11.31 -16.58 -2.85
C PHE A 159 -11.11 -18.07 -2.73
N CYS A 160 -12.16 -18.80 -2.34
CA CYS A 160 -12.19 -20.25 -2.37
C CYS A 160 -11.94 -20.80 -3.78
N GLU A 161 -12.73 -20.37 -4.77
CA GLU A 161 -12.59 -20.85 -6.16
C GLU A 161 -11.23 -20.50 -6.76
N LEU A 162 -10.66 -19.35 -6.40
CA LEU A 162 -9.31 -18.95 -6.81
C LEU A 162 -8.22 -19.83 -6.20
N ALA A 163 -8.35 -20.21 -4.94
CA ALA A 163 -7.37 -21.05 -4.24
C ALA A 163 -7.45 -22.53 -4.65
N HIS A 164 -8.64 -22.99 -5.05
CA HIS A 164 -8.92 -24.37 -5.42
C HIS A 164 -9.48 -24.47 -6.85
N PRO A 165 -8.68 -24.13 -7.88
CA PRO A 165 -9.14 -24.10 -9.28
C PRO A 165 -9.44 -25.49 -9.86
N ASP A 166 -9.05 -26.56 -9.17
CA ASP A 166 -9.39 -27.94 -9.49
C ASP A 166 -10.76 -28.37 -8.94
N GLY A 167 -11.44 -27.48 -8.21
CA GLY A 167 -12.76 -27.71 -7.64
C GLY A 167 -12.75 -28.50 -6.33
N SER A 168 -11.59 -28.61 -5.65
CA SER A 168 -11.60 -29.13 -4.27
C SER A 168 -12.44 -28.22 -3.37
N ALA A 169 -13.19 -28.84 -2.47
CA ALA A 169 -14.08 -28.11 -1.57
C ALA A 169 -13.27 -27.26 -0.59
N CYS A 170 -13.64 -25.98 -0.45
CA CYS A 170 -13.19 -25.18 0.69
C CYS A 170 -13.96 -25.60 1.93
N ASN A 171 -13.28 -26.36 2.77
CA ASN A 171 -13.82 -26.72 4.07
C ASN A 171 -13.98 -25.46 4.95
N ALA A 172 -14.80 -25.56 6.00
CA ALA A 172 -15.07 -24.43 6.90
C ALA A 172 -13.80 -23.86 7.56
N ASP A 173 -12.75 -24.67 7.70
CA ASP A 173 -11.47 -24.29 8.30
C ASP A 173 -10.48 -23.64 7.31
N ASP A 174 -10.84 -23.53 6.03
CA ASP A 174 -9.93 -22.98 5.03
C ASP A 174 -9.65 -21.49 5.34
N PRO A 175 -8.37 -21.10 5.52
CA PRO A 175 -8.01 -19.72 5.83
C PRO A 175 -8.44 -18.73 4.75
N THR A 176 -8.63 -19.16 3.50
CA THR A 176 -9.13 -18.29 2.42
C THR A 176 -10.57 -17.85 2.65
N ARG A 177 -11.38 -18.63 3.36
CA ARG A 177 -12.75 -18.23 3.77
C ARG A 177 -12.74 -17.19 4.89
N ARG A 178 -11.62 -17.04 5.61
CA ARG A 178 -11.45 -16.05 6.67
C ARG A 178 -10.97 -14.70 6.14
N LYS A 179 -10.54 -14.63 4.88
CA LYS A 179 -10.09 -13.37 4.30
C LYS A 179 -11.28 -12.60 3.76
N LEU A 180 -11.51 -11.41 4.33
CA LEU A 180 -12.63 -10.54 3.97
C LEU A 180 -12.36 -9.76 2.68
N GLY A 181 -11.17 -9.18 2.60
CA GLY A 181 -10.69 -8.45 1.44
C GLY A 181 -9.18 -8.20 1.51
N GLN A 182 -8.71 -7.41 0.56
CA GLN A 182 -7.40 -6.78 0.54
C GLN A 182 -7.43 -5.60 -0.42
N ALA A 183 -6.73 -4.52 -0.10
CA ALA A 183 -6.32 -3.56 -1.12
C ALA A 183 -4.92 -3.02 -0.85
N TYR A 184 -4.26 -2.61 -1.94
CA TYR A 184 -2.90 -2.10 -1.89
C TYR A 184 -2.67 -1.11 -3.03
N PRO A 185 -1.65 -0.24 -2.91
CA PRO A 185 -1.25 0.63 -4.00
C PRO A 185 -0.94 -0.21 -5.25
N TYR A 186 -1.51 0.16 -6.40
CA TYR A 186 -1.19 -0.50 -7.67
C TYR A 186 0.30 -0.31 -8.01
N SER A 187 0.84 0.85 -7.67
CA SER A 187 2.26 1.17 -7.76
C SER A 187 2.66 2.16 -6.66
N SER A 188 3.94 2.17 -6.34
CA SER A 188 4.57 3.20 -5.51
C SER A 188 5.82 3.72 -6.20
N PHE A 189 6.20 4.96 -5.91
CA PHE A 189 7.34 5.63 -6.51
C PHE A 189 8.35 6.07 -5.46
N PRO A 190 9.67 5.99 -5.75
CA PRO A 190 10.70 6.53 -4.87
C PRO A 190 10.67 8.06 -4.92
N VAL A 191 10.41 8.67 -3.77
CA VAL A 191 10.19 10.11 -3.63
C VAL A 191 10.91 10.62 -2.40
N LYS A 192 11.44 11.85 -2.49
CA LYS A 192 11.95 12.59 -1.33
C LYS A 192 11.17 13.90 -1.16
N ALA A 193 11.13 14.40 0.07
CA ALA A 193 10.61 15.74 0.33
C ALA A 193 11.60 16.81 -0.15
N VAL A 194 11.10 17.96 -0.64
CA VAL A 194 11.94 19.07 -1.10
C VAL A 194 12.45 19.90 0.08
N ASP A 195 11.56 20.20 1.03
CA ASP A 195 11.86 20.99 2.23
C ASP A 195 11.35 20.27 3.49
N PRO A 196 11.96 19.14 3.89
CA PRO A 196 11.50 18.38 5.04
C PRO A 196 11.67 19.18 6.34
N ILE A 197 10.58 19.41 7.06
CA ILE A 197 10.58 20.07 8.38
C ILE A 197 11.46 19.30 9.37
N ASP A 198 11.48 17.97 9.28
CA ASP A 198 12.27 17.09 10.13
C ASP A 198 13.72 16.91 9.66
N GLY A 199 14.14 17.60 8.59
CA GLY A 199 15.48 17.50 8.00
C GLY A 199 15.75 16.18 7.28
N ASP A 200 14.77 15.28 7.18
CA ASP A 200 14.92 13.97 6.56
C ASP A 200 14.85 14.07 5.02
N THR A 201 16.00 13.85 4.40
CA THR A 201 16.20 13.92 2.94
C THR A 201 16.20 12.54 2.26
N ASP A 202 15.84 11.49 2.99
CA ASP A 202 15.80 10.14 2.44
C ASP A 202 14.67 9.94 1.44
N VAL A 203 14.79 8.82 0.72
CA VAL A 203 13.86 8.42 -0.33
C VAL A 203 12.94 7.32 0.21
N TYR A 204 11.64 7.56 0.12
CA TYR A 204 10.60 6.63 0.54
C TYR A 204 9.72 6.25 -0.65
N LEU A 205 9.03 5.10 -0.53
CA LEU A 205 7.98 4.72 -1.48
C LEU A 205 6.70 5.45 -1.11
N TYR A 206 6.21 6.26 -2.05
CA TYR A 206 4.90 6.89 -1.97
C TYR A 206 3.91 6.12 -2.84
N PRO A 207 2.76 5.69 -2.32
CA PRO A 207 1.66 5.18 -3.12
C PRO A 207 1.30 6.14 -4.26
N GLN A 208 1.01 5.60 -5.43
CA GLN A 208 0.61 6.41 -6.59
C GLN A 208 -0.59 7.32 -6.27
N ALA A 209 -1.60 6.78 -5.57
CA ALA A 209 -2.79 7.52 -5.16
C ALA A 209 -2.43 8.80 -4.39
N LEU A 210 -1.52 8.69 -3.42
CA LEU A 210 -1.04 9.81 -2.61
C LEU A 210 -0.17 10.76 -3.44
N LEU A 211 0.85 10.23 -4.15
CA LEU A 211 1.82 11.04 -4.89
C LEU A 211 1.14 11.99 -5.88
N ARG A 212 0.07 11.54 -6.54
CA ARG A 212 -0.71 12.37 -7.47
C ARG A 212 -1.33 13.59 -6.80
N GLN A 213 -1.62 13.54 -5.50
CA GLN A 213 -2.22 14.65 -4.75
C GLN A 213 -1.19 15.61 -4.15
N LEU A 214 0.11 15.34 -4.33
CA LEU A 214 1.20 16.18 -3.82
C LEU A 214 1.68 17.20 -4.86
N ASP A 215 2.51 18.15 -4.41
CA ASP A 215 3.10 19.17 -5.27
C ASP A 215 4.45 18.69 -5.82
N ILE A 216 4.41 17.96 -6.95
CA ILE A 216 5.59 17.37 -7.58
C ILE A 216 6.43 18.48 -8.24
N GLN A 217 7.63 18.72 -7.72
CA GLN A 217 8.58 19.73 -8.22
C GLN A 217 9.52 19.21 -9.31
N SER A 218 9.53 17.90 -9.54
CA SER A 218 10.29 17.23 -10.61
C SER A 218 9.39 16.88 -11.80
N ASP A 219 9.95 16.17 -12.78
CA ASP A 219 9.15 15.52 -13.81
C ASP A 219 8.13 14.54 -13.18
N TYR A 220 6.93 14.52 -13.74
CA TYR A 220 5.90 13.55 -13.37
C TYR A 220 6.34 12.15 -13.79
N PRO A 221 6.19 11.12 -12.94
CA PRO A 221 6.46 9.76 -13.33
C PRO A 221 5.38 9.25 -14.30
N ASP A 222 5.73 8.22 -15.07
CA ASP A 222 4.76 7.44 -15.85
C ASP A 222 3.85 6.68 -14.87
N PHE A 223 2.74 7.29 -14.48
CA PHE A 223 1.74 6.64 -13.64
C PHE A 223 1.11 5.43 -14.34
N ASN A 224 0.83 4.39 -13.55
CA ASN A 224 0.07 3.23 -14.03
C ASN A 224 -1.41 3.59 -14.23
N GLN A 225 -2.10 2.75 -15.00
CA GLN A 225 -3.52 2.93 -15.34
C GLN A 225 -4.47 3.03 -14.14
N TYR A 226 -4.14 2.40 -13.02
CA TYR A 226 -4.88 2.48 -11.75
C TYR A 226 -3.93 2.89 -10.63
N ASP A 227 -4.49 3.53 -9.61
CA ASP A 227 -3.78 3.95 -8.39
C ASP A 227 -3.87 2.87 -7.30
N ILE A 228 -5.01 2.20 -7.19
CA ILE A 228 -5.31 1.17 -6.19
C ILE A 228 -5.87 -0.07 -6.88
N THR A 229 -5.50 -1.24 -6.37
CA THR A 229 -6.22 -2.47 -6.67
C THR A 229 -6.81 -3.04 -5.38
N ALA A 230 -8.05 -3.52 -5.46
CA ALA A 230 -8.78 -4.06 -4.33
C ALA A 230 -9.46 -5.37 -4.72
N GLU A 231 -9.46 -6.34 -3.82
CA GLU A 231 -10.07 -7.65 -4.01
C GLU A 231 -10.90 -7.98 -2.76
N PHE A 232 -12.17 -8.35 -2.96
CA PHE A 232 -13.09 -8.71 -1.89
C PHE A 232 -13.58 -10.14 -2.10
N ASN A 233 -13.76 -10.84 -0.98
CA ASN A 233 -14.16 -12.24 -1.01
C ASN A 233 -15.68 -12.38 -1.11
N SER A 234 -16.20 -12.98 -2.17
CA SER A 234 -17.63 -13.23 -2.32
C SER A 234 -18.16 -14.40 -1.48
N ASP A 235 -17.28 -15.17 -0.82
CA ASP A 235 -17.67 -16.32 0.00
C ASP A 235 -18.14 -15.94 1.42
N VAL A 236 -18.10 -14.64 1.74
CA VAL A 236 -18.45 -14.08 3.04
C VAL A 236 -19.95 -13.75 3.10
N ASN A 237 -20.56 -13.94 4.27
CA ASN A 237 -21.92 -13.48 4.55
C ASN A 237 -21.91 -11.96 4.75
N TRP A 238 -22.06 -11.23 3.65
CA TRP A 238 -22.03 -9.76 3.65
C TRP A 238 -23.38 -9.16 3.98
N TYR A 239 -23.36 -8.16 4.86
CA TYR A 239 -24.40 -7.16 5.00
C TYR A 239 -24.15 -6.02 4.00
N PHE A 240 -25.23 -5.58 3.36
CA PHE A 240 -25.26 -4.37 2.54
C PHE A 240 -26.49 -3.56 2.95
N GLU A 241 -26.27 -2.32 3.39
CA GLU A 241 -27.36 -1.40 3.72
C GLU A 241 -28.22 -1.11 2.48
N GLU A 242 -29.45 -1.65 2.48
CA GLU A 242 -30.43 -1.42 1.43
C GLU A 242 -31.38 -0.26 1.77
N ASP A 243 -31.90 -0.22 3.00
CA ASP A 243 -32.92 0.71 3.52
C ASP A 243 -32.61 1.16 4.98
N GLU A 244 -33.27 2.21 5.47
CA GLU A 244 -33.03 2.79 6.81
C GLU A 244 -33.42 1.86 7.99
N ASP A 245 -34.34 0.91 7.75
CA ASP A 245 -34.82 -0.05 8.77
C ASP A 245 -34.07 -1.40 8.70
N ASP A 246 -33.10 -1.54 7.79
CA ASP A 246 -32.31 -2.77 7.66
C ASP A 246 -31.26 -2.84 8.78
N SER A 247 -31.06 -4.03 9.35
CA SER A 247 -30.14 -4.24 10.46
C SER A 247 -29.26 -5.44 10.18
N ILE A 248 -27.95 -5.27 10.41
CA ILE A 248 -26.99 -6.35 10.27
C ILE A 248 -27.29 -7.53 11.21
N ASP A 249 -27.23 -8.75 10.68
CA ASP A 249 -27.37 -9.97 11.50
C ASP A 249 -26.08 -10.31 12.26
N ASP A 250 -26.21 -10.99 13.40
CA ASP A 250 -25.10 -11.35 14.31
C ASP A 250 -23.93 -12.10 13.63
N ASP A 251 -24.17 -12.80 12.51
CA ASP A 251 -23.15 -13.58 11.79
C ASP A 251 -22.63 -12.91 10.51
N GLN A 252 -23.20 -11.76 10.14
CA GLN A 252 -22.81 -10.98 8.96
C GLN A 252 -21.63 -10.05 9.24
N HIS A 253 -20.90 -9.73 8.16
CA HIS A 253 -19.91 -8.66 8.14
C HIS A 253 -20.41 -7.48 7.32
N ASP A 254 -20.20 -6.25 7.81
CA ASP A 254 -20.52 -5.04 7.04
C ASP A 254 -19.51 -4.85 5.89
N PHE A 255 -20.00 -4.93 4.65
CA PHE A 255 -19.16 -4.71 3.48
C PHE A 255 -18.65 -3.27 3.37
N LEU A 256 -19.45 -2.27 3.79
CA LEU A 256 -19.04 -0.86 3.76
C LEU A 256 -17.81 -0.65 4.65
N TYR A 257 -17.84 -1.19 5.87
CA TYR A 257 -16.69 -1.19 6.78
C TYR A 257 -15.43 -1.71 6.08
N VAL A 258 -15.52 -2.92 5.52
CA VAL A 258 -14.35 -3.61 4.93
C VAL A 258 -13.86 -2.86 3.70
N ALA A 259 -14.77 -2.36 2.86
CA ALA A 259 -14.40 -1.55 1.70
C ALA A 259 -13.64 -0.28 2.08
N ILE A 260 -14.10 0.46 3.11
CA ILE A 260 -13.40 1.65 3.58
C ILE A 260 -12.03 1.23 4.14
N HIS A 261 -11.98 0.24 5.02
CA HIS A 261 -10.76 -0.25 5.66
C HIS A 261 -9.68 -0.58 4.62
N GLU A 262 -10.02 -1.42 3.64
CA GLU A 262 -9.06 -1.87 2.64
C GLU A 262 -8.59 -0.71 1.76
N LEU A 263 -9.49 0.18 1.35
CA LEU A 263 -9.11 1.37 0.58
C LEU A 263 -8.08 2.24 1.30
N ILE A 264 -8.11 2.33 2.64
CA ILE A 264 -7.09 3.07 3.40
C ILE A 264 -5.70 2.43 3.26
N HIS A 265 -5.58 1.10 3.21
CA HIS A 265 -4.32 0.45 2.87
C HIS A 265 -3.85 0.82 1.46
N GLY A 266 -4.78 0.82 0.49
CA GLY A 266 -4.52 1.27 -0.88
C GLY A 266 -4.03 2.72 -0.98
N LEU A 267 -4.48 3.58 -0.06
CA LEU A 267 -4.11 5.00 0.00
C LEU A 267 -2.77 5.27 0.71
N GLY A 268 -2.19 4.28 1.40
CA GLY A 268 -0.86 4.42 1.97
C GLY A 268 -0.69 4.05 3.43
N PHE A 269 -1.73 3.56 4.12
CA PHE A 269 -1.56 2.96 5.44
C PHE A 269 -0.96 1.55 5.30
N ILE A 270 0.32 1.49 4.95
CA ILE A 270 1.03 0.25 4.61
C ILE A 270 2.48 0.34 5.05
N SER A 271 2.93 -0.68 5.79
CA SER A 271 4.33 -0.81 6.20
C SER A 271 5.07 -1.77 5.27
N SER A 272 6.35 -1.51 5.00
CA SER A 272 7.22 -2.45 4.28
C SER A 272 7.88 -3.51 5.18
N TRP A 273 7.68 -3.42 6.50
CA TRP A 273 8.37 -4.27 7.47
C TRP A 273 7.72 -5.65 7.58
N ARG A 274 8.56 -6.68 7.51
CA ARG A 274 8.14 -8.08 7.61
C ARG A 274 9.27 -8.98 8.07
N THR A 275 8.95 -10.23 8.33
CA THR A 275 9.97 -11.25 8.59
C THR A 275 10.86 -11.44 7.37
N LEU A 276 12.17 -11.62 7.60
CA LEU A 276 13.15 -11.67 6.53
C LEU A 276 12.92 -12.88 5.61
N LEU A 277 12.68 -12.59 4.32
CA LEU A 277 12.40 -13.55 3.24
C LEU A 277 11.27 -14.55 3.58
N ASP A 278 10.31 -14.15 4.43
CA ASP A 278 9.19 -14.97 4.88
C ASP A 278 9.65 -16.32 5.50
N MET A 279 10.84 -16.33 6.11
CA MET A 279 11.42 -17.46 6.81
C MET A 279 11.17 -17.37 8.32
N ASP A 280 11.27 -18.50 9.04
CA ASP A 280 11.14 -18.59 10.51
C ASP A 280 12.33 -17.97 11.28
N PHE A 281 13.01 -16.98 10.70
CA PHE A 281 13.99 -16.20 11.44
C PHE A 281 13.30 -15.12 12.25
N HIS A 282 13.77 -14.92 13.48
CA HIS A 282 13.36 -13.82 14.34
C HIS A 282 14.00 -12.49 13.89
N TYR A 283 13.88 -12.15 12.61
CA TYR A 283 14.37 -10.90 12.04
C TYR A 283 13.20 -10.09 11.52
N LEU A 284 13.17 -8.80 11.86
CA LEU A 284 12.26 -7.86 11.26
C LEU A 284 13.05 -6.86 10.42
N THR A 285 12.71 -6.77 9.13
CA THR A 285 13.44 -5.95 8.16
C THR A 285 12.49 -5.22 7.23
N PRO A 286 12.92 -4.10 6.61
CA PRO A 286 12.32 -3.63 5.37
C PRO A 286 12.32 -4.73 4.30
N ARG A 287 11.56 -4.55 3.23
CA ARG A 287 11.44 -5.57 2.18
C ARG A 287 12.75 -5.75 1.40
N ALA A 288 13.32 -6.95 1.43
CA ALA A 288 14.42 -7.34 0.56
C ALA A 288 13.94 -7.58 -0.89
N LYS A 289 14.79 -7.21 -1.86
CA LYS A 289 14.64 -7.51 -3.29
C LYS A 289 15.14 -8.92 -3.56
N GLN A 290 14.23 -9.79 -4.00
CA GLN A 290 14.50 -11.19 -4.31
C GLN A 290 14.25 -11.47 -5.79
N GLY A 291 14.93 -12.47 -6.32
CA GLY A 291 14.70 -12.94 -7.68
C GLY A 291 15.27 -14.33 -7.89
N ILE A 292 15.11 -14.84 -9.11
CA ILE A 292 15.67 -16.12 -9.52
C ILE A 292 16.68 -15.86 -10.65
N ALA A 293 17.91 -16.32 -10.47
CA ALA A 293 18.93 -16.28 -11.51
C ALA A 293 19.56 -17.66 -11.67
N LYS A 294 19.59 -18.17 -12.91
CA LYS A 294 20.15 -19.50 -13.25
C LYS A 294 19.57 -20.64 -12.38
N ASN A 295 18.26 -20.59 -12.11
CA ASN A 295 17.53 -21.53 -11.25
C ASN A 295 17.98 -21.52 -9.76
N GLU A 296 18.57 -20.41 -9.30
CA GLU A 296 18.91 -20.21 -7.89
C GLU A 296 18.23 -18.95 -7.35
N ASP A 297 17.80 -19.01 -6.09
CA ASP A 297 17.25 -17.85 -5.38
C ASP A 297 18.39 -16.86 -5.05
N ILE A 298 18.17 -15.59 -5.40
CA ILE A 298 19.13 -14.52 -5.22
C ILE A 298 18.51 -13.33 -4.49
N VAL A 299 19.36 -12.61 -3.77
CA VAL A 299 19.05 -11.32 -3.16
C VAL A 299 19.78 -10.22 -3.91
N LEU A 300 19.07 -9.13 -4.21
CA LEU A 300 19.53 -7.97 -4.99
C LEU A 300 19.74 -6.71 -4.13
N GLY A 301 19.50 -6.80 -2.83
CA GLY A 301 19.51 -5.69 -1.89
C GLY A 301 18.10 -5.40 -1.35
N TRP A 302 17.77 -4.12 -1.18
CA TRP A 302 16.56 -3.68 -0.46
C TRP A 302 15.66 -2.80 -1.33
N TYR A 303 14.35 -2.88 -1.10
CA TYR A 303 13.43 -1.82 -1.50
C TYR A 303 13.54 -0.65 -0.52
N GLN A 304 13.21 0.55 -0.99
CA GLN A 304 12.98 1.68 -0.10
C GLN A 304 11.80 1.37 0.84
N MET A 305 11.84 1.94 2.04
CA MET A 305 10.75 1.84 3.01
C MET A 305 9.51 2.63 2.51
N GLN A 306 8.31 2.26 2.96
CA GLN A 306 7.10 3.04 2.66
C GLN A 306 7.12 4.36 3.41
N ILE A 307 6.40 5.37 2.91
CA ILE A 307 6.30 6.66 3.60
C ILE A 307 5.73 6.54 5.02
N LEU A 308 4.85 5.57 5.30
CA LEU A 308 4.37 5.31 6.66
C LEU A 308 5.53 4.99 7.63
N ASP A 309 6.48 4.15 7.18
CA ASP A 309 7.60 3.67 7.99
C ASP A 309 8.53 4.81 8.45
N LYS A 310 8.55 5.93 7.71
CA LYS A 310 9.29 7.16 8.09
C LYS A 310 8.91 7.64 9.50
N TYR A 311 7.63 7.52 9.84
CA TYR A 311 7.04 8.17 11.01
C TYR A 311 6.84 7.23 12.21
N ILE A 312 7.09 5.93 12.02
CA ILE A 312 6.97 4.96 13.11
C ILE A 312 8.16 5.13 14.06
N SER A 313 7.88 5.25 15.35
CA SER A 313 8.87 5.36 16.42
C SER A 313 8.80 4.16 17.37
N LEU A 314 9.96 3.81 17.93
CA LEU A 314 10.13 2.82 18.99
C LEU A 314 9.90 3.49 20.35
N ASN A 315 8.78 3.23 21.01
CA ASN A 315 8.39 3.96 22.24
C ASN A 315 9.43 3.85 23.37
N LYS A 316 10.12 2.71 23.47
CA LYS A 316 11.13 2.47 24.51
C LYS A 316 12.37 3.37 24.37
N THR A 317 12.74 3.72 23.13
CA THR A 317 14.00 4.42 22.85
C THR A 317 13.78 5.82 22.25
N GLY A 318 12.57 6.12 21.77
CA GLY A 318 12.27 7.31 20.98
C GLY A 318 12.90 7.31 19.58
N MET A 319 13.59 6.23 19.19
CA MET A 319 14.21 6.15 17.87
C MET A 319 13.17 5.88 16.80
N TYR A 320 13.28 6.57 15.66
CA TYR A 320 12.46 6.25 14.50
C TYR A 320 12.90 4.93 13.86
N LEU A 321 11.91 4.17 13.41
CA LEU A 321 12.10 2.91 12.71
C LEU A 321 12.93 3.09 11.43
N ARG A 322 12.83 4.24 10.76
CA ARG A 322 13.67 4.58 9.60
C ARG A 322 15.17 4.50 9.89
N GLU A 323 15.60 4.85 11.10
CA GLU A 323 17.02 4.81 11.49
C GLU A 323 17.50 3.36 11.64
N MET A 324 16.66 2.49 12.21
CA MET A 324 16.92 1.05 12.23
C MET A 324 16.93 0.47 10.82
N GLY A 325 15.98 0.90 9.98
CA GLY A 325 15.91 0.52 8.58
C GLY A 325 17.20 0.83 7.83
N LYS A 326 17.77 2.03 7.98
CA LYS A 326 19.06 2.41 7.38
C LYS A 326 20.20 1.48 7.81
N LYS A 327 20.29 1.18 9.11
CA LYS A 327 21.31 0.27 9.65
C LYS A 327 21.18 -1.12 9.06
N ILE A 328 19.96 -1.65 8.99
CA ILE A 328 19.67 -2.97 8.39
C ILE A 328 20.00 -2.97 6.89
N MET A 329 19.54 -1.95 6.15
CA MET A 329 19.69 -1.86 4.70
C MET A 329 21.11 -1.55 4.23
N SER A 330 22.04 -1.23 5.14
CA SER A 330 23.46 -1.02 4.80
C SER A 330 24.16 -2.30 4.36
N TYR A 331 23.67 -3.48 4.77
CA TYR A 331 24.19 -4.76 4.32
C TYR A 331 23.65 -5.15 2.95
N GLY A 332 24.52 -5.60 2.04
CA GLY A 332 24.11 -6.21 0.78
C GLY A 332 23.46 -5.25 -0.22
N ASN A 333 23.71 -3.94 -0.10
CA ASN A 333 23.16 -2.91 -0.99
C ASN A 333 24.13 -2.47 -2.11
N SER A 334 25.06 -3.34 -2.51
CA SER A 334 26.02 -3.08 -3.59
C SER A 334 25.42 -3.21 -4.99
N GLY A 335 24.19 -3.73 -5.10
CA GLY A 335 23.55 -4.09 -6.37
C GLY A 335 24.04 -5.43 -6.95
N ASP A 336 24.89 -6.15 -6.22
CA ASP A 336 25.34 -7.47 -6.62
C ASP A 336 24.22 -8.51 -6.46
N MET A 337 24.16 -9.45 -7.40
CA MET A 337 23.29 -10.61 -7.31
C MET A 337 24.00 -11.68 -6.45
N VAL A 338 23.52 -11.89 -5.23
CA VAL A 338 24.11 -12.85 -4.29
C VAL A 338 23.15 -14.01 -4.07
N LYS A 339 23.65 -15.25 -4.05
CA LYS A 339 22.83 -16.41 -3.69
C LYS A 339 22.22 -16.21 -2.30
N GLN A 340 20.94 -16.50 -2.16
CA GLN A 340 20.17 -16.22 -0.95
C GLN A 340 20.82 -16.82 0.30
N ASN A 341 21.26 -18.09 0.26
CA ASN A 341 21.90 -18.74 1.39
C ASN A 341 23.22 -18.06 1.84
N VAL A 342 24.06 -17.66 0.88
CA VAL A 342 25.32 -16.95 1.17
C VAL A 342 25.04 -15.56 1.73
N TRP A 343 24.07 -14.86 1.15
CA TRP A 343 23.64 -13.54 1.61
C TRP A 343 23.11 -13.61 3.04
N LEU A 344 22.27 -14.61 3.36
CA LEU A 344 21.70 -14.80 4.69
C LEU A 344 22.76 -15.14 5.74
N GLU A 345 23.72 -16.01 5.41
CA GLU A 345 24.81 -16.36 6.33
C GLU A 345 25.65 -15.12 6.69
N GLY A 346 25.94 -14.28 5.70
CA GLY A 346 26.66 -13.03 5.92
C GLY A 346 25.82 -11.99 6.66
N PHE A 347 24.52 -11.89 6.34
CA PHE A 347 23.59 -10.98 7.03
C PHE A 347 23.48 -11.33 8.52
N HIS A 348 23.30 -12.61 8.86
CA HIS A 348 23.22 -13.12 10.24
C HIS A 348 24.44 -12.70 11.09
N LYS A 349 25.64 -12.73 10.49
CA LYS A 349 26.90 -12.38 11.18
C LYS A 349 27.18 -10.87 11.23
N SER A 350 26.39 -10.06 10.54
CA SER A 350 26.59 -8.62 10.41
C SER A 350 25.91 -7.82 11.51
N GLU A 351 26.31 -6.55 11.69
CA GLU A 351 25.60 -5.59 12.55
C GLU A 351 24.17 -5.31 12.08
N SER A 352 23.92 -5.42 10.77
CA SER A 352 22.58 -5.29 10.19
C SER A 352 21.66 -6.44 10.61
N GLY A 353 22.19 -7.67 10.70
CA GLY A 353 21.45 -8.82 11.23
C GLY A 353 21.14 -8.68 12.71
N GLN A 354 22.08 -8.16 13.51
CA GLN A 354 21.84 -7.88 14.93
C GLN A 354 20.76 -6.79 15.11
N ALA A 355 20.79 -5.73 14.31
CA ALA A 355 19.75 -4.70 14.33
C ALA A 355 18.37 -5.27 13.95
N ALA A 356 18.30 -6.15 12.95
CA ALA A 356 17.05 -6.81 12.57
C ALA A 356 16.49 -7.71 13.67
N GLN A 357 17.35 -8.37 14.45
CA GLN A 357 16.95 -9.16 15.62
C GLN A 357 16.40 -8.26 16.71
N GLU A 358 17.09 -7.16 17.01
CA GLU A 358 16.67 -6.19 18.02
C GLU A 358 15.28 -5.63 17.71
N VAL A 359 15.04 -5.25 16.45
CA VAL A 359 13.71 -4.76 16.04
C VAL A 359 12.65 -5.85 16.20
N TYR A 360 12.94 -7.10 15.86
CA TYR A 360 12.02 -8.21 16.06
C TYR A 360 11.69 -8.44 17.54
N ASP A 361 12.70 -8.46 18.41
CA ASP A 361 12.53 -8.66 19.85
C ASP A 361 11.67 -7.53 20.46
N ILE A 362 11.86 -6.30 19.97
CA ILE A 362 11.02 -5.16 20.37
C ILE A 362 9.60 -5.34 19.86
N ALA A 363 9.41 -5.59 18.56
CA ALA A 363 8.10 -5.74 17.92
C ALA A 363 7.24 -6.86 18.54
N THR A 364 7.89 -7.88 19.11
CA THR A 364 7.24 -9.03 19.75
C THR A 364 7.17 -8.93 21.29
N SER A 365 7.57 -7.80 21.87
CA SER A 365 7.62 -7.65 23.33
C SER A 365 6.24 -7.47 23.99
N GLY A 366 5.20 -7.10 23.24
CA GLY A 366 3.86 -6.85 23.77
C GLY A 366 3.14 -5.75 23.00
N LYS A 367 2.50 -4.83 23.74
CA LYS A 367 1.75 -3.68 23.22
C LYS A 367 2.52 -2.37 23.42
N ASN A 368 2.01 -1.29 22.83
CA ASN A 368 2.57 0.06 22.98
C ASN A 368 4.07 0.12 22.63
N VAL A 369 4.46 -0.67 21.64
CA VAL A 369 5.84 -0.78 21.17
C VAL A 369 6.14 0.29 20.12
N PHE A 370 5.25 0.39 19.14
CA PHE A 370 5.35 1.31 18.03
C PHE A 370 4.29 2.40 18.15
N SER A 371 4.68 3.63 17.85
CA SER A 371 3.73 4.73 17.73
C SER A 371 4.08 5.68 16.59
N ILE A 372 3.09 6.44 16.14
CA ILE A 372 3.23 7.59 15.25
C ILE A 372 2.75 8.82 15.99
N MET A 373 3.57 9.87 15.99
CA MET A 373 3.19 11.21 16.47
C MET A 373 2.56 11.99 15.33
N SER A 374 1.45 12.68 15.58
CA SER A 374 0.81 13.56 14.59
C SER A 374 1.73 14.72 14.19
N ILE A 375 1.48 15.31 13.02
CA ILE A 375 2.26 16.45 12.51
C ILE A 375 2.27 17.66 13.47
N ASP A 376 1.18 17.84 14.23
CA ASP A 376 1.03 18.91 15.22
C ASP A 376 1.67 18.57 16.58
N ASN A 377 2.16 17.34 16.76
CA ASN A 377 2.68 16.79 18.02
C ASN A 377 1.66 16.76 19.17
N GLU A 378 0.38 16.67 18.82
CA GLU A 378 -0.73 16.62 19.80
C GLU A 378 -1.20 15.19 20.08
N LEU A 379 -1.08 14.28 19.12
CA LEU A 379 -1.64 12.92 19.19
C LEU A 379 -0.54 11.87 19.01
N ILE A 380 -0.49 10.91 19.94
CA ILE A 380 0.32 9.69 19.83
C ILE A 380 -0.60 8.53 19.47
N THR A 381 -0.36 7.90 18.32
CA THR A 381 -1.14 6.78 17.83
C THR A 381 -0.36 5.48 17.97
N TYR A 382 -0.92 4.49 18.68
CA TYR A 382 -0.28 3.19 18.88
C TYR A 382 -0.61 2.21 17.76
N LEU A 383 0.41 1.49 17.28
CA LEU A 383 0.24 0.50 16.22
C LEU A 383 0.16 -0.91 16.79
N GLN A 384 -0.58 -1.78 16.12
CA GLN A 384 -0.78 -3.17 16.52
C GLN A 384 0.56 -3.89 16.64
N THR A 385 0.75 -4.54 17.78
CA THR A 385 1.85 -5.47 18.06
C THR A 385 1.32 -6.65 18.86
N ILE A 386 1.97 -7.81 18.75
CA ILE A 386 1.50 -9.03 19.40
C ILE A 386 2.67 -9.62 20.19
N LYS A 387 2.39 -10.02 21.43
CA LYS A 387 3.41 -10.62 22.28
C LYS A 387 3.88 -11.96 21.69
N ASN A 388 5.19 -12.16 21.62
CA ASN A 388 5.91 -13.35 21.14
C ASN A 388 5.78 -13.66 19.64
N THR A 389 5.05 -12.87 18.85
CA THR A 389 4.91 -13.14 17.40
C THR A 389 4.76 -11.86 16.61
N PHE A 390 5.30 -11.86 15.40
CA PHE A 390 5.08 -10.78 14.43
C PHE A 390 4.29 -11.34 13.25
N ILE A 391 3.11 -10.78 13.01
CA ILE A 391 2.26 -11.19 11.89
C ILE A 391 2.31 -10.09 10.83
N ALA A 392 3.01 -10.38 9.72
CA ALA A 392 3.05 -9.48 8.58
C ALA A 392 1.64 -9.20 8.06
N GLY A 393 1.38 -7.95 7.68
CA GLY A 393 0.05 -7.49 7.29
C GLY A 393 -0.85 -7.09 8.45
N ILE A 394 -0.60 -7.57 9.68
CA ILE A 394 -1.34 -7.18 10.89
C ILE A 394 -0.53 -6.20 11.73
N CYS A 395 0.63 -6.62 12.20
CA CYS A 395 1.50 -5.80 13.05
C CYS A 395 2.00 -4.59 12.25
N MET A 396 1.98 -3.41 12.87
CA MET A 396 2.38 -2.11 12.27
C MET A 396 1.51 -1.61 11.10
N GLY A 397 0.75 -2.51 10.45
CA GLY A 397 -0.23 -2.17 9.42
C GLY A 397 -1.60 -1.77 9.96
N HIS A 398 -1.83 -1.89 11.27
CA HIS A 398 -3.10 -1.57 11.93
C HIS A 398 -2.89 -0.76 13.21
N LEU A 399 -3.97 -0.14 13.68
CA LEU A 399 -4.05 0.46 15.01
C LEU A 399 -4.12 -0.63 16.09
N ASP A 400 -3.60 -0.35 17.30
CA ASP A 400 -3.66 -1.31 18.41
C ASP A 400 -5.11 -1.65 18.77
N ASN A 401 -5.47 -2.92 18.60
CA ASN A 401 -6.85 -3.38 18.72
C ASN A 401 -7.46 -3.04 20.08
N ASP A 402 -6.71 -3.28 21.15
CA ASP A 402 -7.23 -3.20 22.50
C ASP A 402 -7.28 -1.74 22.96
N GLU A 403 -6.29 -0.93 22.56
CA GLU A 403 -6.28 0.51 22.80
C GLU A 403 -7.47 1.22 22.13
N TYR A 404 -7.84 0.81 20.92
CA TYR A 404 -8.87 1.47 20.11
C TYR A 404 -10.24 0.76 20.10
N THR A 405 -10.44 -0.23 20.96
CA THR A 405 -11.76 -0.83 21.17
C THR A 405 -12.73 0.16 21.82
N ASN A 406 -13.96 0.26 21.31
CA ASN A 406 -14.99 1.21 21.75
C ASN A 406 -14.53 2.68 21.66
N LYS A 407 -13.62 2.97 20.73
CA LYS A 407 -13.15 4.31 20.40
C LYS A 407 -13.49 4.63 18.93
N PRO A 408 -13.46 5.92 18.54
CA PRO A 408 -13.78 6.36 17.18
C PRO A 408 -12.81 5.82 16.12
N ASP A 409 -11.58 5.48 16.52
CA ASP A 409 -10.55 4.89 15.66
C ASP A 409 -10.72 3.37 15.52
N PHE A 410 -11.96 2.92 15.32
CA PHE A 410 -12.27 1.50 15.20
C PHE A 410 -11.89 0.93 13.83
N LEU A 411 -11.90 1.77 12.79
CA LEU A 411 -11.90 1.34 11.39
C LEU A 411 -10.63 0.58 11.00
N LEU A 412 -9.44 1.05 11.40
CA LEU A 412 -8.15 0.44 11.05
C LEU A 412 -7.61 -0.50 12.12
N ARG A 413 -8.50 -1.07 12.95
CA ARG A 413 -8.15 -2.20 13.82
C ARG A 413 -8.04 -3.49 12.99
N PRO A 414 -7.23 -4.48 13.42
CA PRO A 414 -6.99 -5.70 12.65
C PRO A 414 -8.17 -6.66 12.62
N TYR A 415 -9.24 -6.41 13.39
CA TYR A 415 -10.40 -7.27 13.48
C TYR A 415 -11.68 -6.50 13.13
N VAL A 416 -12.47 -7.11 12.26
CA VAL A 416 -13.78 -6.61 11.84
C VAL A 416 -14.85 -7.31 12.67
N PRO A 417 -15.68 -6.58 13.44
CA PRO A 417 -16.76 -7.18 14.19
C PRO A 417 -17.81 -7.80 13.27
N LYS A 418 -18.58 -8.75 13.80
CA LYS A 418 -19.80 -9.28 13.18
C LYS A 418 -21.00 -8.71 13.89
N GLY A 419 -22.13 -8.59 13.19
CA GLY A 419 -23.37 -8.08 13.78
C GLY A 419 -23.30 -6.60 14.19
N GLU A 420 -22.32 -5.87 13.68
CA GLU A 420 -22.18 -4.43 13.92
C GLU A 420 -21.84 -3.76 12.59
N ASP A 421 -22.64 -2.77 12.19
CA ASP A 421 -22.38 -1.96 11.02
C ASP A 421 -21.55 -0.70 11.37
N VAL A 422 -21.14 0.06 10.36
CA VAL A 422 -20.39 1.31 10.57
C VAL A 422 -21.13 2.30 11.49
N ASN A 423 -22.46 2.40 11.42
CA ASN A 423 -23.23 3.33 12.24
C ASN A 423 -23.22 2.89 13.71
N ASP A 424 -23.42 1.60 13.98
CA ASP A 424 -23.33 1.02 15.33
C ASP A 424 -21.98 1.36 15.99
N LEU A 425 -20.90 1.24 15.21
CA LEU A 425 -19.54 1.50 15.69
C LEU A 425 -19.26 2.98 15.93
N ILE A 426 -19.83 3.86 15.10
CA ILE A 426 -19.79 5.31 15.34
C ILE A 426 -20.51 5.65 16.66
N GLU A 427 -21.68 5.08 16.89
CA GLU A 427 -22.47 5.33 18.11
C GLU A 427 -21.78 4.79 19.38
N LYS A 428 -21.10 3.64 19.28
CA LYS A 428 -20.34 3.04 20.40
C LYS A 428 -19.06 3.79 20.75
N GLY A 429 -18.52 4.59 19.81
CA GLY A 429 -17.25 5.28 19.98
C GLY A 429 -17.24 6.28 21.15
N SER A 430 -16.46 6.00 22.20
CA SER A 430 -16.28 6.92 23.31
C SER A 430 -15.17 7.94 23.03
N PHE A 431 -15.46 9.22 23.27
CA PHE A 431 -14.51 10.34 23.14
C PHE A 431 -13.91 10.79 24.49
N SER A 432 -14.12 10.03 25.56
CA SER A 432 -13.71 10.43 26.91
C SER A 432 -12.20 10.50 27.11
N TYR A 433 -11.44 9.81 26.27
CA TYR A 433 -9.98 9.75 26.34
C TYR A 433 -9.28 10.95 25.69
N LEU A 434 -10.00 11.76 24.91
CA LEU A 434 -9.47 12.94 24.24
C LEU A 434 -9.44 14.14 25.19
N ASN A 435 -8.44 15.00 25.02
CA ASN A 435 -8.33 16.30 25.68
C ASN A 435 -9.26 17.35 25.00
N GLU A 436 -9.40 18.53 25.59
CA GLU A 436 -10.34 19.55 25.08
C GLU A 436 -9.94 20.13 23.72
N GLU A 437 -8.65 20.21 23.42
CA GLU A 437 -8.13 20.67 22.13
C GLU A 437 -8.41 19.64 21.03
N GLU A 438 -8.18 18.34 21.30
CA GLU A 438 -8.53 17.25 20.39
C GLU A 438 -10.04 17.20 20.14
N LYS A 439 -10.84 17.39 21.20
CA LYS A 439 -12.30 17.52 21.09
C LYS A 439 -12.73 18.72 20.26
N SER A 440 -11.92 19.78 20.13
CA SER A 440 -12.27 20.91 19.28
C SER A 440 -12.26 20.56 17.79
N ARG A 441 -11.54 19.50 17.39
CA ARG A 441 -11.51 18.96 16.01
C ARG A 441 -12.68 17.99 15.70
N LYS A 442 -13.63 17.83 16.63
CA LYS A 442 -14.76 16.88 16.57
C LYS A 442 -15.53 16.88 15.26
N GLU A 443 -15.70 18.04 14.63
CA GLU A 443 -16.54 18.17 13.43
C GLU A 443 -16.14 17.23 12.30
N LEU A 444 -14.87 16.81 12.22
CA LEU A 444 -14.38 15.93 11.15
C LEU A 444 -14.74 14.45 11.34
N TRP A 445 -14.81 13.98 12.59
CA TRP A 445 -14.79 12.55 12.90
C TRP A 445 -15.99 12.06 13.71
N TYR A 446 -16.78 12.95 14.33
CA TYR A 446 -17.83 12.51 15.27
C TYR A 446 -19.00 11.75 14.64
N LYS A 447 -19.09 11.71 13.31
CA LYS A 447 -20.12 11.03 12.52
C LYS A 447 -19.55 10.21 11.37
N THR A 448 -18.28 9.87 11.43
CA THR A 448 -17.61 9.16 10.34
C THR A 448 -16.85 7.97 10.90
N ALA A 449 -16.55 7.00 10.05
CA ALA A 449 -15.70 5.86 10.41
C ALA A 449 -14.23 6.26 10.65
N PHE A 450 -13.88 7.54 10.50
CA PHE A 450 -12.52 8.05 10.57
C PHE A 450 -12.32 8.73 11.92
N GLY A 451 -11.71 8.04 12.87
CA GLY A 451 -11.31 8.64 14.14
C GLY A 451 -10.12 9.61 14.02
N PRO A 452 -9.85 10.41 15.07
CA PRO A 452 -8.78 11.40 15.07
C PRO A 452 -7.39 10.80 14.84
N HIS A 453 -7.10 9.61 15.37
CA HIS A 453 -5.80 8.98 15.20
C HIS A 453 -5.57 8.54 13.76
N LEU A 454 -6.57 7.95 13.10
CA LEU A 454 -6.48 7.56 11.70
C LEU A 454 -6.27 8.77 10.80
N ILE A 455 -7.07 9.84 10.97
CA ILE A 455 -6.93 11.08 10.21
C ILE A 455 -5.52 11.65 10.39
N SER A 456 -5.03 11.72 11.64
CA SER A 456 -3.70 12.24 11.93
C SER A 456 -2.59 11.46 11.23
N ILE A 457 -2.72 10.14 11.07
CA ILE A 457 -1.75 9.33 10.32
C ILE A 457 -1.81 9.67 8.83
N MET A 458 -3.01 9.79 8.26
CA MET A 458 -3.18 10.14 6.84
C MET A 458 -2.56 11.51 6.54
N GLU A 459 -2.80 12.50 7.40
CA GLU A 459 -2.15 13.82 7.34
C GLU A 459 -0.63 13.70 7.48
N THR A 460 -0.16 12.89 8.43
CA THR A 460 1.27 12.68 8.71
C THR A 460 2.01 12.05 7.54
N ILE A 461 1.42 11.12 6.79
CA ILE A 461 2.05 10.57 5.57
C ILE A 461 1.93 11.53 4.37
N GLY A 462 1.00 12.49 4.42
CA GLY A 462 0.93 13.63 3.51
C GLY A 462 -0.38 13.81 2.75
N TRP A 463 -1.45 13.09 3.13
CA TRP A 463 -2.77 13.34 2.56
C TRP A 463 -3.30 14.70 3.02
N PRO A 464 -3.75 15.56 2.09
CA PRO A 464 -4.37 16.82 2.47
C PRO A 464 -5.76 16.59 3.08
N THR A 465 -6.11 17.39 4.08
CA THR A 465 -7.41 17.37 4.78
C THR A 465 -7.93 18.80 4.99
N LYS A 466 -9.05 18.95 5.72
CA LYS A 466 -9.59 20.26 6.11
C LYS A 466 -8.60 21.08 6.96
N TYR A 467 -7.84 20.44 7.85
CA TYR A 467 -6.95 21.12 8.80
C TYR A 467 -5.52 21.27 8.28
N HIS A 468 -5.09 20.31 7.45
CA HIS A 468 -3.80 20.32 6.75
C HIS A 468 -4.03 20.28 5.24
N PRO A 469 -4.58 21.35 4.62
CA PRO A 469 -4.96 21.35 3.21
C PRO A 469 -3.77 21.49 2.26
N GLU A 470 -2.58 21.84 2.76
CA GLU A 470 -1.41 22.08 1.95
C GLU A 470 -0.85 20.80 1.31
N ARG A 471 -0.47 20.92 0.02
CA ARG A 471 0.19 19.83 -0.69
C ARG A 471 1.68 19.88 -0.41
N ARG A 472 2.24 18.78 0.10
CA ARG A 472 3.68 18.68 0.35
C ARG A 472 4.46 18.73 -0.96
N LYS A 473 5.55 19.50 -0.96
CA LYS A 473 6.49 19.57 -2.08
C LYS A 473 7.39 18.35 -2.09
N VAL A 474 7.41 17.65 -3.22
CA VAL A 474 8.14 16.40 -3.36
C VAL A 474 8.88 16.32 -4.69
N GLU A 475 9.97 15.56 -4.71
CA GLU A 475 10.74 15.23 -5.91
C GLU A 475 10.73 13.72 -6.13
N VAL A 476 10.32 13.30 -7.32
CA VAL A 476 10.39 11.90 -7.74
C VAL A 476 11.81 11.58 -8.16
N ILE A 477 12.37 10.52 -7.58
CA ILE A 477 13.69 10.03 -7.95
C ILE A 477 13.54 9.17 -9.20
N SER A 478 13.72 9.78 -10.36
CA SER A 478 13.83 9.02 -11.60
C SER A 478 15.06 8.11 -11.50
N GLY A 479 14.89 6.83 -11.86
CA GLY A 479 16.01 5.92 -12.07
C GLY A 479 16.83 6.47 -13.22
N SER A 480 17.80 7.32 -12.92
CA SER A 480 18.62 7.97 -13.93
C SER A 480 19.25 6.91 -14.84
N PRO A 481 19.14 7.02 -16.17
CA PRO A 481 19.87 6.17 -17.10
C PRO A 481 21.39 6.16 -16.83
N LEU A 482 21.93 7.15 -16.11
CA LEU A 482 23.34 7.17 -15.71
C LEU A 482 23.74 6.02 -14.76
N GLN A 483 22.84 5.45 -13.96
CA GLN A 483 23.21 4.27 -13.16
C GLN A 483 23.42 3.04 -14.06
N TYR A 484 22.68 2.93 -15.17
CA TYR A 484 22.91 1.90 -16.19
C TYR A 484 24.24 2.13 -16.91
N ALA A 485 24.63 3.40 -17.12
CA ALA A 485 25.91 3.77 -17.73
C ALA A 485 27.14 3.64 -16.80
N LYS A 486 26.97 3.39 -15.49
CA LYS A 486 28.10 3.18 -14.57
C LYS A 486 28.70 1.77 -14.61
N SER A 487 28.00 0.80 -15.19
CA SER A 487 28.60 -0.49 -15.50
C SER A 487 29.57 -0.31 -16.66
N SER A 488 30.86 -0.58 -16.42
CA SER A 488 31.90 -0.59 -17.46
C SER A 488 31.53 -1.47 -18.66
N TRP A 489 30.71 -2.51 -18.43
CA TRP A 489 30.16 -3.37 -19.47
C TRP A 489 29.19 -2.61 -20.38
N ASN A 490 28.29 -1.80 -19.82
CA ASN A 490 27.29 -1.05 -20.56
C ASN A 490 27.90 0.13 -21.33
N ILE A 491 28.95 0.77 -20.81
CA ILE A 491 29.74 1.75 -21.58
C ILE A 491 30.34 1.07 -22.81
N PHE A 492 30.86 -0.15 -22.66
CA PHE A 492 31.42 -0.91 -23.78
C PHE A 492 30.37 -1.26 -24.84
N ILE A 493 29.15 -1.63 -24.44
CA ILE A 493 28.03 -1.82 -25.38
C ILE A 493 27.73 -0.51 -26.11
N ILE A 494 27.55 0.59 -25.38
CA ILE A 494 27.17 1.87 -25.98
C ILE A 494 28.23 2.32 -26.99
N PHE A 495 29.52 2.16 -26.63
CA PHE A 495 30.63 2.45 -27.54
C PHE A 495 30.66 1.51 -28.75
N ALA A 496 30.49 0.20 -28.55
CA ALA A 496 30.45 -0.76 -29.66
C ALA A 496 29.27 -0.49 -30.61
N THR A 497 28.12 -0.11 -30.07
CA THR A 497 26.91 0.21 -30.85
C THR A 497 27.11 1.52 -31.63
N LEU A 498 27.73 2.54 -31.04
CA LEU A 498 28.09 3.79 -31.72
C LEU A 498 29.11 3.58 -32.85
N ILE A 499 30.13 2.73 -32.62
CA ILE A 499 31.12 2.39 -33.66
C ILE A 499 30.46 1.65 -34.82
N ILE A 500 29.51 0.76 -34.57
CA ILE A 500 28.76 0.02 -35.60
C ILE A 500 27.72 0.88 -36.33
N ILE A 501 27.27 1.99 -35.74
CA ILE A 501 26.38 2.96 -36.43
C ILE A 501 27.19 3.92 -37.31
N LEU A 502 28.43 4.21 -36.93
CA LEU A 502 29.33 5.12 -37.64
C LEU A 502 30.13 4.45 -38.77
N PHE A 503 30.13 3.12 -38.86
CA PHE A 503 30.74 2.30 -39.91
C PHE A 503 29.69 1.43 -40.61
#